data_AF-A0A9D1A2T8-F1
#
_entry.id   AF-A0A9D1A2T8-F1
#
_cell.length_a   1.000
_cell.length_b   1.000
_cell.length_c   1.000
_cell.angle_alpha   90.00
_cell.angle_beta   90.00
_cell.angle_gamma   90.00
#
_symmetry.space_group_name_H-M   'P 1'
#
loop_
_entity.id
_entity.type
_entity.pdbx_description
1 polymer ?
#
loop_
_entity_poly.entity_id
_entity_poly.type
_entity_poly.pdbx_seq_one_letter_code
_entity_poly.pdbx_strand_id
1 'polypeptide(L)'
;MKKRVNFFVSVLLLIMGCFLLNYDRMLEDMARTFTLSKWVFYQYLIIPTACLCAGYLLGQIVLWRGKTALNPIVEKIFRWLLLLLLFLYYALSIVLIADHFFEILPDMVSHRLNNLTLVVSEYFLLGFTLHGLLLSICMDRMLAGRR
;
A
#
# COMPACT_ATOMS: atom_id res chain seq x y z
N MET A 1 -20.87 8.25 -2.93
CA MET A 1 -19.71 7.91 -2.08
C MET A 1 -18.59 7.26 -2.92
N LYS A 2 -18.89 6.21 -3.69
CA LYS A 2 -17.97 5.55 -4.64
C LYS A 2 -17.08 6.48 -5.48
N LYS A 3 -17.68 7.45 -6.20
CA LYS A 3 -16.93 8.41 -7.02
C LYS A 3 -15.91 9.25 -6.23
N ARG A 4 -16.21 9.62 -4.98
CA ARG A 4 -15.30 10.41 -4.13
C ARG A 4 -14.11 9.57 -3.66
N VAL A 5 -14.36 8.30 -3.28
CA VAL A 5 -13.28 7.38 -2.89
C VAL A 5 -12.38 7.06 -4.08
N ASN A 6 -12.96 6.76 -5.25
CA ASN A 6 -12.17 6.50 -6.45
C ASN A 6 -11.36 7.73 -6.88
N PHE A 7 -11.92 8.93 -6.76
CA PHE A 7 -11.19 10.18 -6.99
C PHE A 7 -10.02 10.34 -6.01
N PHE A 8 -10.26 10.14 -4.71
CA PHE A 8 -9.20 10.19 -3.70
C PHE A 8 -8.07 9.19 -3.98
N VAL A 9 -8.40 7.93 -4.28
CA VAL A 9 -7.40 6.89 -4.61
C VAL A 9 -6.65 7.24 -5.89
N SER A 10 -7.31 7.84 -6.88
CA SER A 10 -6.67 8.30 -8.12
C SER A 10 -5.70 9.46 -7.86
N VAL A 11 -6.09 10.42 -7.03
CA VAL A 11 -5.21 11.53 -6.61
C VAL A 11 -4.02 10.99 -5.83
N LEU A 12 -4.25 10.05 -4.91
CA LEU A 12 -3.18 9.42 -4.14
C LEU A 12 -2.20 8.67 -5.06
N LEU A 13 -2.71 7.90 -6.02
CA LEU A 13 -1.87 7.23 -7.01
C LEU A 13 -1.08 8.22 -7.87
N LEU A 14 -1.68 9.35 -8.26
CA LEU A 14 -0.99 10.40 -9.00
C LEU A 14 0.16 11.00 -8.17
N ILE A 15 -0.10 11.32 -6.90
CA ILE A 15 0.91 11.83 -5.97
C ILE A 15 2.06 10.83 -5.83
N MET A 16 1.75 9.55 -5.56
CA MET A 16 2.76 8.49 -5.45
C MET A 16 3.52 8.30 -6.77
N GLY A 17 2.83 8.41 -7.91
CA GLY A 17 3.43 8.39 -9.25
C GLY A 17 4.43 9.54 -9.46
N CYS A 18 4.08 10.76 -9.03
CA CYS A 18 5.01 11.90 -9.08
C CYS A 18 6.27 11.69 -8.23
N PHE A 19 6.15 11.04 -7.08
CA PHE A 19 7.32 10.62 -6.30
C PHE A 19 8.12 9.57 -7.06
N LEU A 20 7.48 8.52 -7.58
CA LEU A 20 8.11 7.45 -8.35
C LEU A 20 8.86 7.93 -9.60
N LEU A 21 8.43 9.01 -10.25
CA LEU A 21 9.18 9.61 -11.37
C LEU A 21 10.58 10.10 -10.98
N ASN A 22 10.80 10.39 -9.70
CA ASN A 22 12.10 10.77 -9.16
C ASN A 22 12.85 9.58 -8.54
N TYR A 23 12.35 8.36 -8.69
CA TYR A 23 12.96 7.17 -8.08
C TYR A 23 14.35 6.87 -8.64
N ASP A 24 14.56 7.00 -9.95
CA ASP A 24 15.89 6.78 -10.57
C ASP A 24 16.91 7.81 -10.07
N ARG A 25 16.50 9.08 -9.98
CA ARG A 25 17.33 10.14 -9.38
C ARG A 25 17.60 9.89 -7.91
N MET A 26 16.63 9.33 -7.19
CA MET A 26 16.78 8.95 -5.79
C MET A 26 17.76 7.78 -5.62
N LEU A 27 17.74 6.78 -6.52
CA LEU A 27 18.73 5.70 -6.55
C LEU A 27 20.14 6.22 -6.88
N GLU A 28 20.28 7.13 -7.83
CA GLU A 28 21.55 7.79 -8.14
C GLU A 28 22.06 8.62 -6.96
N ASP A 29 21.20 9.38 -6.30
CA ASP A 29 21.52 10.12 -5.08
C ASP A 29 21.93 9.15 -3.96
N MET A 30 21.21 8.04 -3.75
CA MET A 30 21.58 7.02 -2.77
C MET A 30 22.97 6.44 -3.03
N ALA A 31 23.29 6.13 -4.29
CA ALA A 31 24.59 5.62 -4.68
C ALA A 31 25.71 6.65 -4.46
N ARG A 32 25.39 7.95 -4.50
CA ARG A 32 26.35 9.05 -4.31
C ARG A 32 26.49 9.51 -2.85
N THR A 33 25.40 9.57 -2.09
CA THR A 33 25.36 10.16 -0.75
C THR A 33 25.10 9.15 0.36
N PHE A 34 24.92 7.86 0.04
CA PHE A 34 24.58 6.79 1.00
C PHE A 34 23.40 7.12 1.91
N THR A 35 22.49 8.01 1.48
CA THR A 35 21.35 8.44 2.28
C THR A 35 20.25 7.38 2.23
N LEU A 36 20.30 6.41 3.14
CA LEU A 36 19.29 5.36 3.33
C LEU A 36 17.90 5.92 3.65
N SER A 37 17.80 7.11 4.22
CA SER A 37 16.54 7.71 4.70
C SER A 37 15.50 7.90 3.59
N LYS A 38 15.93 8.38 2.41
CA LYS A 38 15.02 8.51 1.26
C LYS A 38 14.61 7.13 0.74
N TRP A 39 15.52 6.16 0.74
CA TRP A 39 15.27 4.85 0.15
C TRP A 39 14.23 4.07 0.96
N VAL A 40 14.38 4.06 2.29
CA VAL A 40 13.44 3.47 3.24
C VAL A 40 12.04 4.03 3.04
N PHE A 41 11.91 5.33 2.81
CA PHE A 41 10.62 5.98 2.56
C PHE A 41 9.96 5.51 1.24
N TYR A 42 10.74 5.37 0.17
CA TYR A 42 10.22 4.88 -1.11
C TYR A 42 9.81 3.41 -1.03
N GLN A 43 10.65 2.59 -0.39
CA GLN A 43 10.47 1.15 -0.30
C GLN A 43 9.32 0.79 0.63
N TYR A 44 9.19 1.42 1.81
CA TYR A 44 8.18 1.00 2.80
C TYR A 44 6.83 1.69 2.66
N LEU A 45 6.76 2.78 1.91
CA LEU A 45 5.56 3.59 1.81
C LEU A 45 5.14 3.85 0.37
N ILE A 46 5.99 4.48 -0.44
CA ILE A 46 5.58 4.97 -1.77
C ILE A 46 5.24 3.82 -2.71
N ILE A 47 6.14 2.86 -2.89
CA ILE A 47 5.98 1.75 -3.84
C ILE A 47 4.79 0.84 -3.43
N PRO A 48 4.69 0.34 -2.18
CA PRO A 48 3.56 -0.49 -1.76
C PRO A 48 2.21 0.22 -1.87
N THR A 49 2.16 1.52 -1.50
CA THR A 49 0.94 2.33 -1.61
C THR A 49 0.52 2.52 -3.07
N ALA A 50 1.48 2.76 -3.97
CA ALA A 50 1.20 2.90 -5.40
C ALA A 50 0.63 1.59 -5.97
N CYS A 51 1.25 0.44 -5.68
CA CYS A 51 0.77 -0.88 -6.08
C CYS A 51 -0.65 -1.16 -5.56
N LEU A 52 -0.91 -0.84 -4.29
CA LEU A 52 -2.23 -1.03 -3.69
C LEU A 52 -3.30 -0.14 -4.34
N CYS A 53 -3.00 1.14 -4.59
CA CYS A 53 -3.93 2.06 -5.26
C CYS A 53 -4.19 1.64 -6.71
N ALA A 54 -3.16 1.24 -7.43
CA ALA A 54 -3.27 0.72 -8.79
C ALA A 54 -4.14 -0.54 -8.83
N GLY A 55 -3.88 -1.50 -7.93
CA GLY A 55 -4.68 -2.71 -7.77
C GLY A 55 -6.15 -2.43 -7.46
N TYR A 56 -6.42 -1.46 -6.58
CA TYR A 56 -7.78 -1.03 -6.26
C TYR A 56 -8.51 -0.47 -7.49
N LEU A 57 -7.87 0.43 -8.24
CA LEU A 57 -8.47 1.00 -9.45
C LEU A 57 -8.69 -0.07 -10.54
N LEU A 58 -7.75 -0.99 -10.70
CA LEU A 58 -7.90 -2.17 -11.56
C LEU A 58 -9.13 -3.00 -11.15
N GLY A 59 -9.29 -3.28 -9.85
CA GLY A 59 -10.45 -3.96 -9.33
C GLY A 59 -11.77 -3.23 -9.63
N GLN A 60 -11.77 -1.89 -9.55
CA GLN A 60 -12.95 -1.08 -9.88
C GLN A 60 -13.32 -1.19 -11.37
N ILE A 61 -12.33 -1.23 -12.27
CA ILE A 61 -12.54 -1.44 -13.70
C ILE A 61 -13.10 -2.85 -13.96
N VAL A 62 -12.54 -3.87 -13.29
CA VAL A 62 -13.01 -5.26 -13.41
C VAL A 62 -14.46 -5.38 -12.93
N LEU A 63 -14.81 -4.81 -11.78
CA LEU A 63 -16.19 -4.81 -11.26
C LEU A 63 -17.16 -4.01 -12.12
N TRP A 64 -16.69 -2.98 -12.82
CA TRP A 64 -17.53 -2.24 -13.76
C TRP A 64 -17.93 -3.12 -14.96
N ARG A 65 -17.08 -4.07 -15.35
CA ARG A 65 -17.34 -5.01 -16.46
C ARG A 65 -17.93 -6.35 -16.01
N GLY A 66 -17.56 -6.82 -14.83
CA GLY A 66 -17.96 -8.10 -14.27
C GLY A 66 -18.95 -7.91 -13.13
N LYS A 67 -20.13 -8.55 -13.22
CA LYS A 67 -21.10 -8.62 -12.11
C LYS A 67 -20.62 -9.62 -11.05
N THR A 68 -19.44 -9.40 -10.47
CA THR A 68 -18.90 -10.27 -9.42
C THR A 68 -19.47 -9.84 -8.07
N ALA A 69 -20.12 -10.77 -7.39
CA ALA A 69 -20.77 -10.53 -6.12
C ALA A 69 -20.40 -11.66 -5.16
N LEU A 70 -19.67 -11.34 -4.08
CA LEU A 70 -19.38 -12.31 -3.03
C LEU A 70 -20.57 -12.49 -2.09
N ASN A 71 -20.54 -13.55 -1.28
CA ASN A 71 -21.47 -13.67 -0.17
C ASN A 71 -21.23 -12.52 0.84
N PRO A 72 -22.27 -11.81 1.30
CA PRO A 72 -22.12 -10.63 2.17
C PRO A 72 -21.39 -10.90 3.50
N ILE A 73 -21.50 -12.11 4.06
CA ILE A 73 -20.80 -12.48 5.30
C ILE A 73 -19.30 -12.60 5.02
N VAL A 74 -18.95 -13.31 3.94
CA VAL A 74 -17.56 -13.51 3.51
C VAL A 74 -16.93 -12.16 3.16
N GLU A 75 -17.64 -11.32 2.40
CA GLU A 75 -17.20 -9.97 2.03
C GLU A 75 -16.86 -9.11 3.27
N LYS A 76 -17.71 -9.14 4.31
CA LYS A 76 -17.49 -8.39 5.55
C LYS A 76 -16.25 -8.87 6.30
N ILE A 77 -16.09 -10.19 6.48
CA ILE A 77 -14.94 -10.77 7.18
C ILE A 77 -13.66 -10.49 6.39
N PHE A 78 -13.68 -10.74 5.08
CA PHE A 78 -12.53 -10.55 4.21
C PHE A 78 -12.08 -9.08 4.17
N ARG A 79 -13.02 -8.14 4.12
CA ARG A 79 -12.72 -6.71 4.23
C ARG A 79 -12.00 -6.35 5.52
N TRP A 80 -12.51 -6.82 6.66
CA TRP A 80 -11.86 -6.55 7.96
C TRP A 80 -10.44 -7.12 8.00
N LEU A 81 -10.24 -8.33 7.48
CA LEU A 81 -8.92 -8.95 7.40
C LEU A 81 -7.96 -8.14 6.52
N LEU A 82 -8.40 -7.71 5.33
CA LEU A 82 -7.59 -6.90 4.42
C LEU A 82 -7.22 -5.55 5.05
N LEU A 83 -8.18 -4.89 5.71
CA LEU A 83 -7.92 -3.62 6.41
C LEU A 83 -6.98 -3.78 7.60
N LEU A 84 -7.13 -4.85 8.37
CA LEU A 84 -6.24 -5.15 9.50
C LEU A 84 -4.81 -5.40 9.02
N LEU A 85 -4.63 -6.18 7.96
CA LEU A 85 -3.30 -6.44 7.40
C LEU A 85 -2.66 -5.15 6.88
N LEU A 86 -3.45 -4.32 6.20
CA LEU A 86 -2.98 -3.05 5.68
C LEU A 86 -2.57 -2.09 6.82
N PHE A 87 -3.38 -2.05 7.88
CA PHE A 87 -3.08 -1.27 9.07
C PHE A 87 -1.79 -1.74 9.75
N LEU A 88 -1.62 -3.05 9.93
CA LEU A 88 -0.42 -3.64 10.51
C LEU A 88 0.83 -3.31 9.70
N TYR A 89 0.74 -3.43 8.36
CA TYR A 89 1.85 -3.09 7.48
C TYR A 89 2.25 -1.62 7.60
N TYR A 90 1.30 -0.69 7.46
CA TYR A 90 1.64 0.74 7.53
C TYR A 90 2.05 1.20 8.92
N ALA A 91 1.45 0.65 9.98
CA ALA A 91 1.90 0.92 11.34
C ALA A 91 3.36 0.50 11.52
N LEU A 92 3.72 -0.69 11.02
CA LEU A 92 5.10 -1.17 11.05
C LEU A 92 6.03 -0.29 10.21
N SER A 93 5.63 0.10 8.99
CA SER A 93 6.40 1.00 8.14
C SER A 93 6.67 2.34 8.82
N ILE A 94 5.65 2.93 9.47
CA ILE A 94 5.80 4.20 10.19
C ILE A 94 6.75 4.04 11.38
N VAL A 95 6.62 2.95 12.14
CA VAL A 95 7.52 2.66 13.27
C VAL A 95 8.96 2.51 12.79
N LEU A 96 9.21 1.82 11.69
CA LEU A 96 10.55 1.66 11.12
C LEU A 96 11.12 2.97 10.58
N ILE A 97 10.30 3.79 9.94
CA ILE A 97 10.71 5.12 9.50
C ILE A 97 11.07 5.99 10.72
N ALA A 98 10.24 5.99 11.76
CA ALA A 98 10.51 6.74 12.99
C ALA A 98 11.77 6.23 13.69
N ASP A 99 11.94 4.91 13.79
CA ASP A 99 13.13 4.27 14.34
C ASP A 99 14.40 4.69 13.60
N HIS A 100 14.35 4.77 12.27
CA HIS A 100 15.48 5.24 11.46
C HIS A 100 15.93 6.68 11.81
N PHE A 101 15.03 7.53 12.30
CA PHE A 101 15.35 8.92 12.67
C PHE A 101 15.62 9.10 14.17
N PHE A 102 15.06 8.26 15.02
CA PHE A 102 15.02 8.48 16.47
C PHE A 102 15.62 7.32 17.29
N GLU A 103 16.06 6.24 16.66
CA GLU A 103 16.71 5.07 17.30
C GLU A 103 15.91 4.56 18.51
N ILE A 104 14.62 4.29 18.28
CA ILE A 104 13.64 4.01 19.34
C ILE A 104 13.69 2.53 19.75
N LEU A 105 13.99 1.64 18.80
CA LEU A 105 14.00 0.19 18.97
C LEU A 105 15.41 -0.34 19.25
N PRO A 106 15.53 -1.46 19.99
CA PRO A 106 16.79 -2.18 20.10
C PRO A 106 17.28 -2.66 18.72
N ASP A 107 18.57 -2.52 18.44
CA ASP A 107 19.20 -2.82 17.14
C ASP A 107 18.79 -4.19 16.56
N MET A 108 18.75 -5.22 17.41
CA MET A 108 18.39 -6.58 16.99
C MET A 108 16.94 -6.68 16.48
N VAL A 109 16.03 -5.90 17.08
CA VAL A 109 14.61 -5.86 16.70
C VAL A 109 14.45 -5.01 15.44
N SER A 110 15.10 -3.84 15.40
CA SER A 110 15.10 -2.95 14.23
C SER A 110 15.57 -3.68 12.98
N HIS A 111 16.74 -4.33 13.04
CA HIS A 111 17.31 -5.06 11.89
C HIS A 111 16.39 -6.20 11.39
N ARG A 112 15.76 -6.96 12.29
CA ARG A 112 14.84 -8.04 11.92
C ARG A 112 13.58 -7.52 11.25
N LEU A 113 12.99 -6.46 11.79
CA LEU A 113 11.79 -5.83 11.23
C LEU A 113 12.08 -5.13 9.90
N ASN A 114 13.24 -4.50 9.77
CA ASN A 114 13.71 -3.86 8.53
C ASN A 114 13.86 -4.89 7.41
N ASN A 115 14.51 -6.03 7.69
CA ASN A 115 14.65 -7.13 6.73
C ASN A 115 13.31 -7.75 6.35
N LEU A 116 12.42 -7.96 7.31
CA LEU A 116 11.07 -8.48 7.03
C LEU A 116 10.30 -7.53 6.11
N THR A 117 10.32 -6.24 6.43
CA THR A 117 9.58 -5.21 5.68
C THR A 117 10.17 -5.03 4.28
N LEU A 118 11.50 -5.17 4.13
CA LEU A 118 12.15 -5.20 2.82
C LEU A 118 11.68 -6.37 1.98
N VAL A 119 11.71 -7.59 2.52
CA VAL A 119 11.28 -8.78 1.79
C VAL A 119 9.82 -8.65 1.35
N VAL A 120 8.95 -8.16 2.22
CA VAL A 120 7.54 -7.91 1.90
C VAL A 120 7.39 -6.81 0.85
N SER A 121 8.13 -5.71 0.98
CA SER A 121 8.11 -4.63 0.01
C SER A 121 8.59 -5.09 -1.36
N GLU A 122 9.70 -5.82 -1.45
CA GLU A 122 10.40 -6.09 -2.69
C GLU A 122 9.83 -7.29 -3.44
N TYR A 123 9.49 -8.36 -2.72
CA TYR A 123 9.02 -9.60 -3.33
C TYR A 123 7.49 -9.75 -3.34
N PHE A 124 6.76 -8.97 -2.54
CA PHE A 124 5.29 -9.04 -2.46
C PHE A 124 4.57 -7.82 -3.06
N LEU A 125 5.20 -7.07 -3.98
CA LEU A 125 4.55 -5.99 -4.75
C LEU A 125 3.26 -6.44 -5.46
N LEU A 126 3.29 -7.64 -6.04
CA LEU A 126 2.10 -8.26 -6.62
C LEU A 126 1.03 -8.54 -5.56
N GLY A 127 1.45 -8.90 -4.34
CA GLY A 127 0.57 -9.09 -3.19
C GLY A 127 -0.20 -7.81 -2.81
N PHE A 128 0.45 -6.64 -2.85
CA PHE A 128 -0.21 -5.34 -2.64
C PHE A 128 -1.21 -5.02 -3.74
N THR A 129 -0.87 -5.32 -4.99
CA THR A 129 -1.77 -5.11 -6.13
C THR A 129 -3.01 -6.02 -6.04
N LEU A 130 -2.82 -7.30 -5.71
CA LEU A 130 -3.91 -8.25 -5.46
C LEU A 130 -4.75 -7.83 -4.25
N HIS A 131 -4.12 -7.34 -3.18
CA HIS A 131 -4.81 -6.79 -2.02
C HIS A 131 -5.71 -5.61 -2.41
N GLY A 132 -5.19 -4.65 -3.17
CA GLY A 132 -5.96 -3.53 -3.68
C GLY A 132 -7.18 -4.00 -4.49
N LEU A 133 -6.98 -4.97 -5.38
CA LEU A 133 -8.04 -5.54 -6.21
C LEU A 133 -9.13 -6.21 -5.37
N LEU A 134 -8.75 -7.05 -4.40
CA LEU A 134 -9.69 -7.71 -3.48
C LEU A 134 -10.44 -6.69 -2.61
N LEU A 135 -9.74 -5.64 -2.16
CA LEU A 135 -10.33 -4.57 -1.37
C LEU A 135 -11.35 -3.78 -2.20
N SER A 136 -11.10 -3.57 -3.49
CA SER A 136 -12.08 -2.99 -4.41
C SER A 136 -13.35 -3.82 -4.51
N ILE A 137 -13.23 -5.15 -4.63
CA ILE A 137 -14.36 -6.07 -4.69
C ILE A 137 -15.18 -6.01 -3.39
N CYS A 138 -14.51 -6.01 -2.23
CA CYS A 138 -15.19 -5.98 -0.93
C CYS A 138 -15.76 -4.61 -0.54
N MET A 139 -15.34 -3.54 -1.22
CA MET A 139 -15.83 -2.18 -0.99
C MET A 139 -16.96 -1.79 -1.94
N ASP A 140 -17.19 -2.55 -3.01
CA ASP A 140 -18.15 -2.19 -4.05
C ASP A 140 -19.58 -2.05 -3.52
N ARG A 141 -20.06 -3.05 -2.77
CA ARG A 141 -21.40 -3.01 -2.17
C ARG A 141 -21.54 -1.93 -1.10
N MET A 142 -20.50 -1.71 -0.29
CA MET A 142 -20.52 -0.65 0.73
C MET A 142 -20.62 0.74 0.08
N LEU A 143 -19.91 0.94 -1.04
CA LEU A 143 -19.88 2.21 -1.75
C LEU A 143 -21.10 2.43 -2.65
N ALA A 144 -21.78 1.35 -3.05
CA ALA A 144 -23.06 1.35 -3.76
C ALA A 144 -24.27 1.48 -2.80
N GLY A 145 -24.17 0.92 -1.59
CA GLY A 145 -25.21 0.87 -0.56
C GLY A 145 -25.27 2.13 0.30
N ARG A 146 -25.78 3.22 -0.29
CA ARG A 146 -26.50 4.29 0.42
C ARG A 146 -27.73 4.67 -0.43
N ARG A 147 -28.53 3.64 -0.78
CA ARG A 147 -29.89 3.73 -1.32
C ARG A 147 -30.73 2.70 -0.59
#